data_AF-A0AAU4ULE7-F1
#
_entry.id   AF-A0AAU4ULE7-F1
#
_cell.length_a   1.000
_cell.length_b   1.000
_cell.length_c   1.000
_cell.angle_alpha   90.00
_cell.angle_beta   90.00
_cell.angle_gamma   90.00
#
_symmetry.space_group_name_H-M   'P 1'
#
loop_
_entity.id
_entity.type
_entity.pdbx_description
1 polymer ?
#
loop_
_entity_poly.entity_id
_entity_poly.type
_entity_poly.pdbx_seq_one_letter_code
_entity_poly.pdbx_strand_id
1 'polypeptide(L)'
;MVPRTTTRPTARKTTSRRPARRTRTVRVDHHKRWRPVSRRGGVCGYTLDGKTCARRGSHYCEPRADKVVKFFAELLVHPAGALANTRFELAAWQEHEIVRPLFGEVHWSEQWGRYVRRYTRATVVMGRKNGKSALLSGIALYMLCADDEESAEVYGAAANTRQAGKVFEPATKMVRKSPVLSERLTHIKNQRRLVDEKTGSHYEVIPADADVELGHNPHAFILDEVLSQPDDSLWVAMRTAAGARVQPLMLAITTETKDGVSFGAEFIDEADRVLEDPARAPHHFVFVRKTPRTVDELERLWRLFPARPELPVSLDAWDEANWAWANPALGSFLSITSLREEADEARKSPAAEAGFRQFRLNQRVSQVTRWIPMDLWNACTREIAPTPDWVRSRLKGQRCWGGLDLSSKLDLTALTLLFPDGSALWRFWVPESITPVLKEHTNGAFEEWVKDGWITETEGDTIDYDRIYDDVEADHKAFKIVNITYDKWCGEPVRQEIVKRTRLKMLESNTTFDRMTPPMTDLMRRLKTQGATEFAHYGNPVARWMADNVEKKSPRDDPVRLRPVKPDRDKSGKRIDGVVSLLLGVDGAMRGMPTPSVYESQGMAL
;
A
#
# COMPACT_ATOMS: atom_id res chain seq x y z
N MET A 1 70.85 65.12 8.02
CA MET A 1 71.13 63.68 8.20
C MET A 1 69.95 63.06 8.92
N VAL A 2 69.16 62.24 8.21
CA VAL A 2 68.02 61.48 8.74
C VAL A 2 68.27 60.02 8.33
N PRO A 3 68.33 59.04 9.25
CA PRO A 3 68.69 57.67 8.88
C PRO A 3 67.49 56.90 8.33
N ARG A 4 67.74 56.26 7.18
CA ARG A 4 66.86 55.34 6.47
C ARG A 4 66.66 54.05 7.28
N THR A 5 65.42 53.69 7.56
CA THR A 5 65.03 52.31 7.93
C THR A 5 64.24 51.69 6.77
N THR A 6 64.87 50.73 6.11
CA THR A 6 64.31 49.91 5.02
C THR A 6 63.36 48.85 5.57
N THR A 7 62.08 48.95 5.25
CA THR A 7 61.07 47.92 5.50
C THR A 7 61.01 46.93 4.33
N ARG A 8 61.23 45.64 4.62
CA ARG A 8 61.03 44.51 3.69
C ARG A 8 59.52 44.27 3.47
N PRO A 9 59.05 43.99 2.25
CA PRO A 9 57.67 43.59 2.01
C PRO A 9 57.44 42.11 2.36
N THR A 10 56.36 41.85 3.10
CA THR A 10 55.89 40.54 3.51
C THR A 10 55.39 39.71 2.33
N ALA A 11 55.86 38.46 2.24
CA ALA A 11 55.51 37.49 1.21
C ALA A 11 54.00 37.16 1.20
N ARG A 12 53.38 37.22 0.01
CA ARG A 12 52.04 36.72 -0.27
C ARG A 12 51.98 35.22 0.02
N LYS A 13 51.17 34.81 1.00
CA LYS A 13 50.77 33.41 1.21
C LYS A 13 49.91 32.97 0.02
N THR A 14 50.49 32.13 -0.85
CA THR A 14 49.75 31.36 -1.84
C THR A 14 48.87 30.35 -1.13
N THR A 15 47.55 30.52 -1.25
CA THR A 15 46.56 29.56 -0.77
C THR A 15 46.64 28.30 -1.62
N SER A 16 47.30 27.25 -1.12
CA SER A 16 47.27 25.94 -1.75
C SER A 16 45.83 25.42 -1.73
N ARG A 17 45.15 25.41 -2.88
CA ARG A 17 43.88 24.70 -3.05
C ARG A 17 44.10 23.23 -2.68
N ARG A 18 43.51 22.79 -1.57
CA ARG A 18 43.36 21.35 -1.28
C ARG A 18 42.68 20.71 -2.49
N PRO A 19 43.19 19.58 -3.02
CA PRO A 19 42.53 18.91 -4.13
C PRO A 19 41.14 18.46 -3.67
N ALA A 20 40.15 18.62 -4.55
CA ALA A 20 38.79 18.14 -4.33
C ALA A 20 38.84 16.68 -3.87
N ARG A 21 38.16 16.38 -2.77
CA ARG A 21 38.05 15.04 -2.20
C ARG A 21 37.49 14.13 -3.29
N ARG A 22 38.33 13.31 -3.94
CA ARG A 22 37.89 12.29 -4.89
C ARG A 22 36.83 11.46 -4.17
N THR A 23 35.59 11.54 -4.64
CA THR A 23 34.50 10.65 -4.23
C THR A 23 35.02 9.22 -4.37
N ARG A 24 35.10 8.51 -3.25
CA ARG A 24 35.56 7.12 -3.20
C ARG A 24 34.58 6.32 -4.06
N THR A 25 34.99 5.96 -5.29
CA THR A 25 34.17 5.15 -6.19
C THR A 25 33.92 3.82 -5.51
N VAL A 26 32.67 3.61 -5.09
CA VAL A 26 32.24 2.33 -4.53
C VAL A 26 32.38 1.29 -5.64
N ARG A 27 33.37 0.40 -5.53
CA ARG A 27 33.51 -0.72 -6.46
C ARG A 27 32.45 -1.76 -6.11
N VAL A 28 31.34 -1.77 -6.85
CA VAL A 28 30.33 -2.82 -6.77
C VAL A 28 30.75 -3.99 -7.65
N ASP A 29 30.95 -5.16 -7.02
CA ASP A 29 31.26 -6.39 -7.76
C ASP A 29 29.96 -7.03 -8.25
N HIS A 30 29.59 -6.72 -9.50
CA HIS A 30 28.39 -7.28 -10.12
C HIS A 30 28.44 -8.80 -10.26
N HIS A 31 29.61 -9.42 -10.28
CA HIS A 31 29.74 -10.86 -10.45
C HIS A 31 29.20 -11.65 -9.25
N LYS A 32 29.03 -11.03 -8.08
CA LYS A 32 28.52 -11.69 -6.86
C LYS A 32 26.98 -11.76 -6.75
N ARG A 33 26.23 -11.24 -7.71
CA ARG A 33 24.75 -11.33 -7.72
C ARG A 33 24.24 -12.77 -7.93
N TRP A 34 23.03 -13.07 -7.45
CA TRP A 34 22.41 -14.37 -7.69
C TRP A 34 22.05 -14.60 -9.16
N ARG A 35 22.31 -15.81 -9.68
CA ARG A 35 21.98 -16.24 -11.05
C ARG A 35 21.58 -17.70 -11.09
N PRO A 36 20.70 -18.10 -12.04
CA PRO A 36 20.48 -19.50 -12.33
C PRO A 36 21.78 -20.19 -12.72
N VAL A 37 22.01 -21.40 -12.21
CA VAL A 37 23.15 -22.20 -12.63
C VAL A 37 22.87 -22.69 -14.05
N SER A 38 23.69 -22.24 -15.00
CA SER A 38 23.66 -22.73 -16.38
C SER A 38 25.07 -22.76 -16.92
N ARG A 39 25.41 -23.83 -17.64
CA ARG A 39 26.66 -23.96 -18.42
C ARG A 39 26.40 -24.07 -19.93
N ARG A 40 25.15 -23.84 -20.35
CA ARG A 40 24.74 -23.95 -21.74
C ARG A 40 25.34 -22.82 -22.58
N GLY A 41 25.57 -23.10 -23.86
CA GLY A 41 26.06 -22.12 -24.83
C GLY A 41 27.58 -22.02 -24.96
N GLY A 42 28.02 -21.39 -26.06
CA GLY A 42 29.41 -21.04 -26.31
C GLY A 42 29.92 -19.91 -25.41
N VAL A 43 31.11 -19.40 -25.68
CA VAL A 43 31.61 -18.17 -25.03
C VAL A 43 30.75 -16.99 -25.48
N CYS A 44 30.44 -16.07 -24.57
CA CYS A 44 29.59 -14.89 -24.85
C CYS A 44 30.08 -14.06 -26.04
N GLY A 45 31.38 -13.76 -26.08
CA GLY A 45 32.03 -13.10 -27.22
C GLY A 45 31.63 -11.65 -27.46
N TYR A 46 30.65 -11.11 -26.72
CA TYR A 46 30.21 -9.73 -26.89
C TYR A 46 31.36 -8.76 -26.61
N THR A 47 31.59 -7.84 -27.54
CA THR A 47 32.73 -6.93 -27.52
C THR A 47 32.28 -5.48 -27.58
N LEU A 48 32.84 -4.64 -26.71
CA LEU A 48 32.69 -3.19 -26.75
C LEU A 48 34.03 -2.57 -26.33
N ASP A 49 34.52 -1.58 -27.09
CA ASP A 49 35.75 -0.83 -26.80
C ASP A 49 36.96 -1.73 -26.47
N GLY A 50 37.14 -2.81 -27.24
CA GLY A 50 38.22 -3.78 -27.04
C GLY A 50 38.05 -4.71 -25.84
N LYS A 51 37.00 -4.55 -25.02
CA LYS A 51 36.63 -5.50 -23.96
C LYS A 51 35.73 -6.61 -24.51
N THR A 52 36.18 -7.86 -24.45
CA THR A 52 35.41 -9.04 -24.90
C THR A 52 34.93 -9.86 -23.72
N CYS A 53 33.66 -10.25 -23.71
CA CYS A 53 33.12 -11.13 -22.68
C CYS A 53 33.50 -12.60 -22.91
N ALA A 54 34.38 -13.14 -22.06
CA ALA A 54 34.88 -14.53 -22.17
C ALA A 54 34.07 -15.57 -21.36
N ARG A 55 32.90 -15.21 -20.81
CA ARG A 55 32.12 -16.08 -19.91
C ARG A 55 31.14 -16.99 -20.67
N ARG A 56 30.68 -18.04 -20.00
CA ARG A 56 29.70 -19.02 -20.50
C ARG A 56 28.52 -19.15 -19.55
N GLY A 57 27.38 -19.63 -20.05
CA GLY A 57 26.18 -19.86 -19.24
C GLY A 57 25.55 -18.56 -18.73
N SER A 58 24.77 -18.61 -17.67
CA SER A 58 24.17 -17.39 -17.08
C SER A 58 25.25 -16.56 -16.38
N HIS A 59 25.47 -15.32 -16.81
CA HIS A 59 26.55 -14.47 -16.28
C HIS A 59 26.27 -12.97 -16.45
N TYR A 60 27.08 -12.14 -15.76
CA TYR A 60 27.16 -10.70 -16.01
C TYR A 60 28.17 -10.40 -17.14
N CYS A 61 27.67 -9.83 -18.22
CA CYS A 61 28.41 -9.36 -19.38
C CYS A 61 28.72 -7.87 -19.22
N GLU A 62 29.93 -7.55 -18.73
CA GLU A 62 30.36 -6.17 -18.51
C GLU A 62 30.28 -5.29 -19.77
N PRO A 63 30.72 -5.72 -20.97
CA PRO A 63 30.68 -4.83 -22.13
C PRO A 63 29.24 -4.51 -22.59
N ARG A 64 28.27 -5.41 -22.39
CA ARG A 64 26.84 -5.11 -22.64
C ARG A 64 26.31 -4.06 -21.66
N ALA A 65 26.64 -4.20 -20.38
CA ALA A 65 26.27 -3.21 -19.38
C ALA A 65 26.93 -1.84 -19.65
N ASP A 66 28.21 -1.83 -20.03
CA ASP A 66 28.96 -0.63 -20.39
C ASP A 66 28.32 0.09 -21.58
N LYS A 67 27.80 -0.63 -22.59
CA LYS A 67 27.07 -0.03 -23.73
C LYS A 67 25.92 0.85 -23.26
N VAL A 68 25.11 0.36 -22.32
CA VAL A 68 23.95 1.11 -21.81
C VAL A 68 24.40 2.32 -21.00
N VAL A 69 25.39 2.16 -20.11
CA VAL A 69 25.92 3.27 -19.31
C VAL A 69 26.51 4.37 -20.21
N LYS A 70 27.25 3.97 -21.25
CA LYS A 70 27.78 4.91 -22.26
C LYS A 70 26.68 5.59 -23.05
N PHE A 71 25.64 4.87 -23.46
CA PHE A 71 24.48 5.47 -24.12
C PHE A 71 23.90 6.63 -23.29
N PHE A 72 23.73 6.42 -21.98
CA PHE A 72 23.29 7.48 -21.08
C PHE A 72 24.28 8.66 -21.01
N ALA A 73 25.55 8.38 -20.74
CA ALA A 73 26.55 9.42 -20.49
C ALA A 73 26.97 10.20 -21.75
N GLU A 74 26.97 9.56 -22.91
CA GLU A 74 27.50 10.11 -24.16
C GLU A 74 26.39 10.64 -25.09
N LEU A 75 25.18 10.04 -25.07
CA LEU A 75 24.12 10.39 -26.00
C LEU A 75 22.90 11.07 -25.36
N LEU A 76 22.70 10.96 -24.03
CA LEU A 76 21.57 11.58 -23.36
C LEU A 76 21.97 12.87 -22.63
N VAL A 77 21.03 13.81 -22.62
CA VAL A 77 21.18 15.12 -21.98
C VAL A 77 20.06 15.30 -20.98
N HIS A 78 20.37 15.81 -19.78
CA HIS A 78 19.34 16.05 -18.76
C HIS A 78 18.23 16.98 -19.29
N PRO A 79 16.95 16.53 -19.24
CA PRO A 79 15.86 17.21 -19.92
C PRO A 79 15.40 18.47 -19.18
N ALA A 80 15.52 18.50 -17.84
CA ALA A 80 15.05 19.56 -16.96
C ALA A 80 15.72 19.50 -15.58
N GLY A 81 15.45 20.50 -14.73
CA GLY A 81 15.94 20.58 -13.35
C GLY A 81 17.32 21.24 -13.24
N ALA A 82 17.94 21.11 -12.06
CA ALA A 82 19.24 21.73 -11.75
C ALA A 82 20.40 21.29 -12.68
N LEU A 83 20.25 20.12 -13.30
CA LEU A 83 21.24 19.55 -14.24
C LEU A 83 20.85 19.74 -15.71
N ALA A 84 19.83 20.55 -16.02
CA ALA A 84 19.37 20.70 -17.40
C ALA A 84 20.51 21.10 -18.35
N ASN A 85 20.54 20.49 -19.55
CA ASN A 85 21.57 20.70 -20.59
C ASN A 85 22.96 20.12 -20.29
N THR A 86 23.16 19.41 -19.18
CA THR A 86 24.38 18.62 -18.98
C THR A 86 24.20 17.18 -19.45
N ARG A 87 25.30 16.46 -19.65
CA ARG A 87 25.29 15.01 -19.93
C ARG A 87 24.51 14.27 -18.85
N PHE A 88 23.74 13.26 -19.25
CA PHE A 88 23.01 12.41 -18.31
C PHE A 88 23.96 11.36 -17.73
N GLU A 89 24.72 11.74 -16.72
CA GLU A 89 25.51 10.80 -15.94
C GLU A 89 24.61 10.10 -14.92
N LEU A 90 24.54 8.77 -15.01
CA LEU A 90 23.78 7.96 -14.06
C LEU A 90 24.37 8.14 -12.66
N ALA A 91 23.52 8.42 -11.67
CA ALA A 91 23.94 8.35 -10.28
C ALA A 91 24.38 6.93 -9.93
N ALA A 92 25.28 6.76 -8.96
CA ALA A 92 25.86 5.45 -8.62
C ALA A 92 24.81 4.35 -8.38
N TRP A 93 23.68 4.68 -7.76
CA TRP A 93 22.58 3.73 -7.56
C TRP A 93 21.83 3.41 -8.86
N GLN A 94 21.61 4.40 -9.74
CA GLN A 94 20.97 4.18 -11.04
C GLN A 94 21.84 3.27 -11.91
N GLU A 95 23.15 3.52 -11.93
CA GLU A 95 24.11 2.72 -12.69
C GLU A 95 24.27 1.30 -12.10
N HIS A 96 24.69 1.18 -10.85
CA HIS A 96 25.13 -0.10 -10.28
C HIS A 96 24.00 -0.94 -9.69
N GLU A 97 22.87 -0.34 -9.35
CA GLU A 97 21.77 -1.09 -8.75
C GLU A 97 20.63 -1.39 -9.72
N ILE A 98 20.49 -0.61 -10.79
CA ILE A 98 19.42 -0.77 -11.78
C ILE A 98 19.96 -1.08 -13.18
N VAL A 99 20.65 -0.13 -13.83
CA VAL A 99 20.98 -0.22 -15.26
C VAL A 99 21.94 -1.37 -15.56
N ARG A 100 23.08 -1.45 -14.86
CA ARG A 100 24.06 -2.52 -15.10
C ARG A 100 23.49 -3.91 -14.82
N PRO A 101 22.79 -4.19 -13.70
CA PRO A 101 22.15 -5.48 -13.50
C PRO A 101 21.07 -5.79 -14.54
N LEU A 102 20.22 -4.82 -14.89
CA LEU A 102 19.10 -5.04 -15.80
C LEU A 102 19.57 -5.44 -17.21
N PHE A 103 20.63 -4.82 -17.72
CA PHE A 103 21.11 -5.02 -19.09
C PHE A 103 22.39 -5.89 -19.20
N GLY A 104 23.13 -6.05 -18.11
CA GLY A 104 24.37 -6.83 -18.07
C GLY A 104 24.15 -8.32 -17.79
N GLU A 105 23.06 -8.69 -17.12
CA GLU A 105 22.74 -10.10 -16.85
C GLU A 105 22.21 -10.78 -18.11
N VAL A 106 22.93 -11.81 -18.56
CA VAL A 106 22.59 -12.55 -19.78
C VAL A 106 22.52 -14.06 -19.54
N HIS A 107 21.78 -14.74 -20.41
CA HIS A 107 21.76 -16.20 -20.48
C HIS A 107 21.78 -16.66 -21.94
N TRP A 108 22.17 -17.92 -22.15
CA TRP A 108 22.16 -18.53 -23.47
C TRP A 108 20.72 -18.92 -23.87
N SER A 109 20.26 -18.44 -25.02
CA SER A 109 19.02 -18.90 -25.65
C SER A 109 19.35 -19.99 -26.68
N GLU A 110 18.81 -21.19 -26.48
CA GLU A 110 18.96 -22.30 -27.45
C GLU A 110 18.17 -22.02 -28.73
N GLN A 111 16.96 -21.47 -28.60
CA GLN A 111 16.11 -21.11 -29.74
C GLN A 111 16.81 -20.16 -30.70
N TRP A 112 17.50 -19.14 -30.18
CA TRP A 112 18.14 -18.10 -30.98
C TRP A 112 19.64 -18.32 -31.20
N GLY A 113 20.22 -19.37 -30.61
CA GLY A 113 21.65 -19.66 -30.70
C GLY A 113 22.56 -18.51 -30.26
N ARG A 114 22.10 -17.65 -29.32
CA ARG A 114 22.83 -16.45 -28.88
C ARG A 114 22.57 -16.12 -27.41
N TYR A 115 23.46 -15.31 -26.83
CA TYR A 115 23.21 -14.71 -25.51
C TYR A 115 22.20 -13.58 -25.61
N VAL A 116 21.18 -13.67 -24.77
CA VAL A 116 20.10 -12.68 -24.66
C VAL A 116 20.03 -12.15 -23.23
N ARG A 117 19.41 -10.99 -23.05
CA ARG A 117 19.14 -10.43 -21.73
C ARG A 117 18.38 -11.45 -20.88
N ARG A 118 18.80 -11.58 -19.63
CA ARG A 118 18.13 -12.44 -18.65
C ARG A 118 16.79 -11.86 -18.22
N TYR A 119 16.77 -10.57 -17.93
CA TYR A 119 15.59 -9.92 -17.38
C TYR A 119 14.71 -9.36 -18.49
N THR A 120 13.57 -10.03 -18.74
CA THR A 120 12.53 -9.57 -19.65
C THR A 120 11.41 -8.83 -18.92
N ARG A 121 11.41 -8.88 -17.57
CA ARG A 121 10.53 -8.11 -16.71
C ARG A 121 11.35 -7.31 -15.70
N ALA A 122 10.94 -6.10 -15.41
CA ALA A 122 11.56 -5.25 -14.40
C ALA A 122 10.51 -4.48 -13.58
N THR A 123 10.65 -4.49 -12.26
CA THR A 123 9.82 -3.69 -11.35
C THR A 123 10.69 -2.81 -10.46
N VAL A 124 10.41 -1.52 -10.43
CA VAL A 124 11.08 -0.56 -9.53
C VAL A 124 10.06 0.03 -8.57
N VAL A 125 10.24 -0.23 -7.27
CA VAL A 125 9.39 0.30 -6.18
C VAL A 125 10.22 1.25 -5.34
N MET A 126 9.96 2.56 -5.46
CA MET A 126 10.75 3.60 -4.80
C MET A 126 9.93 4.88 -4.60
N GLY A 127 10.25 5.66 -3.56
CA GLY A 127 9.60 6.94 -3.25
C GLY A 127 9.58 7.98 -4.39
N ARG A 128 8.70 8.98 -4.28
CA ARG A 128 8.52 10.03 -5.29
C ARG A 128 9.72 10.98 -5.37
N LYS A 129 9.86 11.63 -6.53
CA LYS A 129 10.92 12.63 -6.83
C LYS A 129 12.37 12.08 -6.84
N ASN A 130 12.57 10.76 -6.93
CA ASN A 130 13.90 10.14 -7.13
C ASN A 130 14.36 10.06 -8.61
N GLY A 131 13.77 10.83 -9.52
CA GLY A 131 14.21 10.90 -10.93
C GLY A 131 13.85 9.67 -11.79
N LYS A 132 12.87 8.86 -11.37
CA LYS A 132 12.47 7.61 -12.04
C LYS A 132 12.02 7.83 -13.49
N SER A 133 11.17 8.83 -13.75
CA SER A 133 10.66 9.09 -15.10
C SER A 133 11.77 9.47 -16.09
N ALA A 134 12.79 10.22 -15.65
CA ALA A 134 13.93 10.57 -16.50
C ALA A 134 14.81 9.35 -16.82
N LEU A 135 15.01 8.45 -15.85
CA LEU A 135 15.67 7.16 -16.08
C LEU A 135 14.89 6.30 -17.08
N LEU A 136 13.55 6.23 -16.95
CA LEU A 136 12.67 5.52 -17.89
C LEU A 136 12.77 6.07 -19.31
N SER A 137 12.79 7.40 -19.48
CA SER A 137 12.97 8.03 -20.78
C SER A 137 14.27 7.58 -21.46
N GLY A 138 15.37 7.51 -20.70
CA GLY A 138 16.64 7.03 -21.23
C GLY A 138 16.62 5.55 -21.59
N ILE A 139 15.96 4.72 -20.78
CA ILE A 139 15.75 3.30 -21.08
C ILE A 139 14.91 3.13 -22.36
N ALA A 140 13.83 3.90 -22.50
CA ALA A 140 12.98 3.88 -23.70
C ALA A 140 13.77 4.19 -24.97
N LEU A 141 14.60 5.25 -24.93
CA LEU A 141 15.45 5.64 -26.06
C LEU A 141 16.54 4.60 -26.37
N TYR A 142 17.10 3.96 -25.34
CA TYR A 142 18.05 2.87 -25.54
C TYR A 142 17.36 1.68 -26.22
N MET A 143 16.19 1.26 -25.74
CA MET A 143 15.40 0.17 -26.33
C MET A 143 14.94 0.50 -27.76
N LEU A 144 14.71 1.79 -28.07
CA LEU A 144 14.30 2.25 -29.39
C LEU A 144 15.40 2.15 -30.44
N CYS A 145 16.66 2.46 -30.09
CA CYS A 145 17.70 2.68 -31.13
C CYS A 145 19.09 2.10 -30.81
N ALA A 146 19.30 1.53 -29.63
CA ALA A 146 20.62 1.09 -29.18
C ALA A 146 20.67 -0.34 -28.62
N ASP A 147 19.56 -1.07 -28.64
CA ASP A 147 19.49 -2.45 -28.14
C ASP A 147 19.70 -3.55 -29.20
N ASP A 148 20.12 -3.13 -30.41
CA ASP A 148 20.39 -4.00 -31.57
C ASP A 148 19.17 -4.85 -32.02
N GLU A 149 17.98 -4.26 -31.95
CA GLU A 149 16.71 -4.85 -32.40
C GLU A 149 16.18 -4.08 -33.63
N GLU A 150 15.76 -4.82 -34.65
CA GLU A 150 15.11 -4.27 -35.85
C GLU A 150 13.59 -4.16 -35.64
N SER A 151 13.00 -3.11 -36.21
CA SER A 151 11.57 -2.80 -36.11
C SER A 151 11.07 -2.85 -34.66
N ALA A 152 11.83 -2.28 -33.74
CA ALA A 152 11.52 -2.30 -32.32
C ALA A 152 10.31 -1.41 -32.02
N GLU A 153 9.27 -2.00 -31.43
CA GLU A 153 8.11 -1.27 -30.95
C GLU A 153 8.26 -0.98 -29.46
N VAL A 154 8.38 0.29 -29.09
CA VAL A 154 8.46 0.74 -27.71
C VAL A 154 7.16 1.46 -27.36
N TYR A 155 6.58 1.11 -26.22
CA TYR A 155 5.31 1.66 -25.77
C TYR A 155 5.40 2.18 -24.34
N GLY A 156 4.85 3.37 -24.11
CA GLY A 156 4.70 3.96 -22.78
C GLY A 156 3.22 4.07 -22.42
N ALA A 157 2.86 3.65 -21.21
CA ALA A 157 1.49 3.75 -20.71
C ALA A 157 1.43 4.34 -19.29
N ALA A 158 0.29 4.96 -18.99
CA ALA A 158 -0.16 5.39 -17.67
C ALA A 158 -1.70 5.48 -17.70
N ALA A 159 -2.36 5.68 -16.55
CA ALA A 159 -3.83 5.72 -16.48
C ALA A 159 -4.50 6.76 -17.36
N ASN A 160 -3.78 7.79 -17.81
CA ASN A 160 -4.25 8.67 -18.86
C ASN A 160 -3.08 9.19 -19.71
N THR A 161 -3.39 9.62 -20.92
CA THR A 161 -2.41 10.08 -21.91
C THR A 161 -1.62 11.31 -21.44
N ARG A 162 -2.17 12.13 -20.54
CA ARG A 162 -1.43 13.25 -19.90
C ARG A 162 -0.34 12.73 -18.97
N GLN A 163 -0.64 11.71 -18.17
CA GLN A 163 0.35 11.09 -17.27
C GLN A 163 1.41 10.32 -18.03
N ALA A 164 1.07 9.64 -19.13
CA ALA A 164 2.04 8.92 -19.94
C ALA A 164 3.05 9.87 -20.64
N GLY A 165 2.68 11.14 -20.82
CA GLY A 165 3.59 12.21 -21.22
C GLY A 165 4.77 12.43 -20.27
N LYS A 166 4.68 12.00 -19.00
CA LYS A 166 5.77 12.17 -18.01
C LYS A 166 7.05 11.42 -18.35
N VAL A 167 6.97 10.36 -19.17
CA VAL A 167 8.14 9.62 -19.67
C VAL A 167 8.45 9.98 -21.12
N PHE A 168 7.44 10.17 -21.96
CA PHE A 168 7.65 10.50 -23.37
C PHE A 168 8.21 11.91 -23.58
N GLU A 169 7.68 12.93 -22.89
CA GLU A 169 8.14 14.31 -23.08
C GLU A 169 9.61 14.50 -22.70
N PRO A 170 10.12 13.99 -21.56
CA PRO A 170 11.55 14.06 -21.29
C PRO A 170 12.39 13.32 -22.34
N ALA A 171 11.94 12.19 -22.88
CA ALA A 171 12.63 11.49 -23.96
C ALA A 171 12.75 12.37 -25.21
N THR A 172 11.66 13.02 -25.65
CA THR A 172 11.73 13.94 -26.79
C THR A 172 12.66 15.13 -26.56
N LYS A 173 12.76 15.63 -25.32
CA LYS A 173 13.70 16.69 -24.94
C LYS A 173 15.14 16.20 -24.98
N MET A 174 15.42 14.97 -24.52
CA MET A 174 16.73 14.34 -24.62
C MET A 174 17.18 14.22 -26.09
N VAL A 175 16.28 13.72 -26.96
CA VAL A 175 16.54 13.59 -28.40
C VAL A 175 16.88 14.94 -29.03
N ARG A 176 16.06 15.97 -28.82
CA ARG A 176 16.28 17.31 -29.39
C ARG A 176 17.60 17.95 -28.94
N LYS A 177 18.09 17.63 -27.75
CA LYS A 177 19.32 18.21 -27.18
C LYS A 177 20.57 17.42 -27.54
N SER A 178 20.43 16.20 -28.03
CA SER A 178 21.54 15.34 -28.41
C SER A 178 21.77 15.45 -29.92
N PRO A 179 22.92 15.95 -30.38
CA PRO A 179 23.19 16.09 -31.81
C PRO A 179 22.97 14.77 -32.57
N VAL A 180 23.55 13.68 -32.04
CA VAL A 180 23.47 12.34 -32.63
C VAL A 180 22.04 11.82 -32.67
N LEU A 181 21.27 11.94 -31.58
CA LEU A 181 19.90 11.42 -31.57
C LEU A 181 18.95 12.30 -32.36
N SER A 182 19.19 13.60 -32.46
CA SER A 182 18.36 14.51 -33.26
C SER A 182 18.48 14.27 -34.77
N GLU A 183 19.63 13.77 -35.23
CA GLU A 183 19.85 13.34 -36.61
C GLU A 183 19.26 11.95 -36.87
N ARG A 184 19.26 11.07 -35.86
CA ARG A 184 18.77 9.69 -35.99
C ARG A 184 17.27 9.53 -35.84
N LEU A 185 16.65 10.29 -34.93
CA LEU A 185 15.27 10.07 -34.49
C LEU A 185 14.34 11.21 -34.90
N THR A 186 13.26 10.87 -35.59
CA THR A 186 12.23 11.82 -36.01
C THR A 186 11.10 11.89 -34.99
N HIS A 187 10.75 13.09 -34.54
CA HIS A 187 9.63 13.31 -33.61
C HIS A 187 8.36 13.75 -34.35
N ILE A 188 7.39 12.84 -34.44
CA ILE A 188 6.06 13.10 -34.97
C ILE A 188 5.16 13.62 -33.83
N LYS A 189 5.12 14.95 -33.67
CA LYS A 189 4.48 15.62 -32.51
C LYS A 189 3.00 15.25 -32.34
N ASN A 190 2.23 15.21 -33.43
CA ASN A 190 0.78 15.01 -33.40
C ASN A 190 0.38 13.60 -32.94
N GLN A 191 1.24 12.61 -33.16
CA GLN A 191 1.03 11.22 -32.78
C GLN A 191 1.75 10.86 -31.46
N ARG A 192 2.49 11.81 -30.85
CA ARG A 192 3.37 11.53 -29.70
C ARG A 192 4.25 10.31 -29.95
N ARG A 193 4.91 10.31 -31.12
CA ARG A 193 5.73 9.20 -31.61
C ARG A 193 7.14 9.66 -31.95
N LEU A 194 8.14 8.86 -31.56
CA LEU A 194 9.52 8.96 -32.04
C LEU A 194 9.78 7.79 -32.99
N VAL A 195 10.48 8.02 -34.10
CA VAL A 195 10.74 7.01 -35.14
C VAL A 195 12.24 6.95 -35.43
N ASP A 196 12.80 5.74 -35.48
CA ASP A 196 14.12 5.44 -36.04
C ASP A 196 13.93 4.80 -37.41
N GLU A 197 13.93 5.62 -38.47
CA GLU A 197 13.68 5.16 -39.84
C GLU A 197 14.71 4.12 -40.30
N LYS A 198 15.94 4.19 -39.76
CA LYS A 198 17.02 3.26 -40.08
C LYS A 198 16.68 1.81 -39.76
N THR A 199 15.98 1.59 -38.65
CA THR A 199 15.61 0.24 -38.17
C THR A 199 14.11 -0.03 -38.33
N GLY A 200 13.33 0.95 -38.77
CA GLY A 200 11.87 0.88 -38.78
C GLY A 200 11.25 0.83 -37.37
N SER A 201 11.97 1.32 -36.36
CA SER A 201 11.54 1.26 -34.95
C SER A 201 10.74 2.50 -34.54
N HIS A 202 9.84 2.38 -33.56
CA HIS A 202 9.09 3.51 -33.01
C HIS A 202 8.89 3.44 -31.51
N TYR A 203 8.81 4.62 -30.87
CA TYR A 203 8.35 4.78 -29.50
C TYR A 203 7.08 5.63 -29.47
N GLU A 204 6.01 5.09 -28.91
CA GLU A 204 4.69 5.73 -28.82
C GLU A 204 4.10 5.65 -27.40
N VAL A 205 3.20 6.59 -27.09
CA VAL A 205 2.38 6.56 -25.89
C VAL A 205 1.02 5.96 -26.19
N ILE A 206 0.66 4.87 -25.51
CA ILE A 206 -0.67 4.25 -25.62
C ILE A 206 -1.57 4.62 -24.43
N PRO A 207 -2.87 4.86 -24.66
CA PRO A 207 -3.84 5.07 -23.60
C PRO A 207 -4.13 3.75 -22.83
N ALA A 208 -4.60 3.86 -21.59
CA ALA A 208 -4.90 2.69 -20.76
C ALA A 208 -6.11 1.88 -21.26
N ASP A 209 -7.10 2.54 -21.86
CA ASP A 209 -8.34 1.93 -22.35
C ASP A 209 -8.19 1.25 -23.74
N ALA A 210 -6.95 1.01 -24.19
CA ALA A 210 -6.65 0.47 -25.51
C ALA A 210 -6.94 -1.05 -25.65
N ASP A 211 -7.88 -1.59 -24.86
CA ASP A 211 -8.35 -3.00 -24.87
C ASP A 211 -8.81 -3.52 -26.26
N VAL A 212 -8.81 -2.67 -27.30
CA VAL A 212 -9.42 -2.92 -28.61
C VAL A 212 -8.40 -3.16 -29.74
N GLU A 213 -7.10 -2.88 -29.57
CA GLU A 213 -6.11 -3.05 -30.66
C GLU A 213 -5.01 -4.09 -30.34
N LEU A 214 -5.34 -5.38 -30.45
CA LEU A 214 -4.44 -6.51 -30.17
C LEU A 214 -3.44 -6.83 -31.31
N GLY A 215 -2.89 -5.82 -31.97
CA GLY A 215 -1.92 -5.97 -33.07
C GLY A 215 -0.46 -5.65 -32.70
N HIS A 216 -0.18 -5.26 -31.46
CA HIS A 216 1.15 -4.81 -31.04
C HIS A 216 2.16 -5.96 -30.90
N ASN A 217 3.44 -5.68 -31.13
CA ASN A 217 4.56 -6.60 -30.92
C ASN A 217 5.71 -5.89 -30.17
N PRO A 218 5.50 -5.57 -28.87
CA PRO A 218 6.38 -4.72 -28.09
C PRO A 218 7.77 -5.33 -27.87
N HIS A 219 8.81 -4.61 -28.29
CA HIS A 219 10.19 -4.83 -27.81
C HIS A 219 10.39 -4.25 -26.42
N ALA A 220 9.71 -3.15 -26.09
CA ALA A 220 9.68 -2.64 -24.73
C ALA A 220 8.32 -2.04 -24.38
N PHE A 221 7.85 -2.31 -23.16
CA PHE A 221 6.68 -1.68 -22.58
C PHE A 221 7.05 -1.04 -21.25
N ILE A 222 6.74 0.25 -21.10
CA ILE A 222 7.04 1.03 -19.92
C ILE A 222 5.73 1.50 -19.29
N LEU A 223 5.44 0.96 -18.11
CA LEU A 223 4.29 1.34 -17.30
C LEU A 223 4.73 2.24 -16.14
N ASP A 224 4.47 3.54 -16.25
CA ASP A 224 4.72 4.51 -15.17
C ASP A 224 3.49 4.61 -14.25
N GLU A 225 3.73 4.64 -12.95
CA GLU A 225 2.70 4.69 -11.89
C GLU A 225 1.67 3.54 -11.98
N VAL A 226 2.10 2.31 -11.69
CA VAL A 226 1.23 1.11 -11.66
C VAL A 226 -0.03 1.30 -10.81
N LEU A 227 0.05 2.07 -9.70
CA LEU A 227 -1.10 2.32 -8.82
C LEU A 227 -2.28 3.02 -9.50
N SER A 228 -2.04 3.65 -10.65
CA SER A 228 -3.07 4.34 -11.41
C SER A 228 -3.89 3.40 -12.29
N GLN A 229 -3.43 2.17 -12.52
CA GLN A 229 -4.11 1.19 -13.35
C GLN A 229 -5.32 0.59 -12.61
N PRO A 230 -6.48 0.43 -13.30
CA PRO A 230 -7.67 -0.16 -12.70
C PRO A 230 -7.49 -1.65 -12.35
N ASP A 231 -6.85 -2.39 -13.26
CA ASP A 231 -6.61 -3.84 -13.18
C ASP A 231 -5.33 -4.22 -13.97
N ASP A 232 -5.11 -5.53 -14.19
CA ASP A 232 -3.92 -6.07 -14.85
C ASP A 232 -4.07 -6.26 -16.37
N SER A 233 -5.21 -5.92 -16.97
CA SER A 233 -5.54 -6.26 -18.37
C SER A 233 -4.51 -5.71 -19.36
N LEU A 234 -4.17 -4.42 -19.28
CA LEU A 234 -3.15 -3.80 -20.13
C LEU A 234 -1.77 -4.46 -19.97
N TRP A 235 -1.39 -4.78 -18.72
CA TRP A 235 -0.11 -5.41 -18.43
C TRP A 235 -0.05 -6.82 -19.03
N VAL A 236 -1.13 -7.60 -18.90
CA VAL A 236 -1.24 -8.95 -19.44
C VAL A 236 -1.28 -8.93 -20.97
N ALA A 237 -2.02 -8.01 -21.59
CA ALA A 237 -2.10 -7.85 -23.04
C ALA A 237 -0.72 -7.55 -23.64
N MET A 238 -0.03 -6.53 -23.13
CA MET A 238 1.30 -6.15 -23.63
C MET A 238 2.35 -7.25 -23.39
N ARG A 239 2.26 -7.96 -22.26
CA ARG A 239 3.16 -9.08 -21.98
C ARG A 239 2.94 -10.24 -22.95
N THR A 240 1.69 -10.55 -23.28
CA THR A 240 1.35 -11.65 -24.19
C THR A 240 1.78 -11.30 -25.62
N ALA A 241 1.55 -10.05 -26.03
CA ALA A 241 1.99 -9.50 -27.31
C ALA A 241 3.54 -9.54 -27.49
N ALA A 242 4.30 -9.33 -26.41
CA ALA A 242 5.76 -9.35 -26.45
C ALA A 242 6.38 -10.72 -26.79
N GLY A 243 5.60 -11.81 -26.73
CA GLY A 243 6.11 -13.18 -26.79
C GLY A 243 6.86 -13.56 -28.07
N ALA A 244 6.68 -12.80 -29.16
CA ALA A 244 7.38 -13.02 -30.43
C ALA A 244 8.79 -12.42 -30.47
N ARG A 245 9.14 -11.49 -29.55
CA ARG A 245 10.45 -10.83 -29.53
C ARG A 245 11.50 -11.67 -28.84
N VAL A 246 12.76 -11.50 -29.25
CA VAL A 246 13.90 -12.28 -28.75
C VAL A 246 14.24 -11.94 -27.29
N GLN A 247 14.17 -10.67 -26.92
CA GLN A 247 14.56 -10.18 -25.59
C GLN A 247 13.74 -8.95 -25.16
N PRO A 248 12.40 -9.03 -25.14
CA PRO A 248 11.56 -7.88 -24.80
C PRO A 248 11.77 -7.43 -23.36
N LEU A 249 11.47 -6.15 -23.07
CA LEU A 249 11.51 -5.62 -21.71
C LEU A 249 10.17 -5.02 -21.28
N MET A 250 9.53 -5.68 -20.32
CA MET A 250 8.36 -5.19 -19.59
C MET A 250 8.82 -4.49 -18.32
N LEU A 251 8.83 -3.16 -18.30
CA LEU A 251 9.33 -2.35 -17.19
C LEU A 251 8.21 -1.55 -16.54
N ALA A 252 7.99 -1.79 -15.25
CA ALA A 252 7.02 -1.08 -14.44
C ALA A 252 7.69 -0.33 -13.29
N ILE A 253 7.22 0.89 -13.03
CA ILE A 253 7.67 1.68 -11.89
C ILE A 253 6.48 2.11 -11.06
N THR A 254 6.64 2.05 -9.74
CA THR A 254 5.61 2.47 -8.81
C THR A 254 6.19 3.00 -7.50
N THR A 255 5.35 3.69 -6.74
CA THR A 255 5.57 3.91 -5.31
C THR A 255 4.72 2.94 -4.52
N GLU A 256 4.91 2.89 -3.22
CA GLU A 256 4.07 2.08 -2.35
C GLU A 256 2.62 2.58 -2.34
N THR A 257 1.68 1.68 -2.08
CA THR A 257 0.25 1.95 -2.09
C THR A 257 -0.31 2.21 -0.69
N LYS A 258 -1.47 2.86 -0.66
CA LYS A 258 -2.31 2.98 0.53
C LYS A 258 -3.43 1.93 0.59
N ASP A 259 -3.66 1.24 -0.52
CA ASP A 259 -4.70 0.24 -0.70
C ASP A 259 -4.07 -1.15 -0.59
N GLY A 260 -4.46 -1.95 0.41
CA GLY A 260 -3.91 -3.30 0.62
C GLY A 260 -4.38 -4.33 -0.41
N VAL A 261 -5.38 -4.01 -1.22
CA VAL A 261 -5.98 -4.91 -2.23
C VAL A 261 -6.21 -4.11 -3.51
N SER A 262 -5.36 -4.32 -4.50
CA SER A 262 -5.42 -3.77 -5.85
C SER A 262 -4.37 -4.45 -6.73
N PHE A 263 -4.49 -4.35 -8.06
CA PHE A 263 -3.42 -4.78 -8.97
C PHE A 263 -2.07 -4.17 -8.57
N GLY A 264 -2.02 -2.88 -8.26
CA GLY A 264 -0.80 -2.22 -7.80
C GLY A 264 -0.23 -2.81 -6.50
N ALA A 265 -1.08 -3.19 -5.54
CA ALA A 265 -0.65 -3.83 -4.29
C ALA A 265 -0.04 -5.21 -4.55
N GLU A 266 -0.74 -6.05 -5.32
CA GLU A 266 -0.27 -7.39 -5.68
C GLU A 266 1.02 -7.34 -6.50
N PHE A 267 1.12 -6.36 -7.41
CA PHE A 267 2.31 -6.13 -8.22
C PHE A 267 3.54 -5.78 -7.36
N ILE A 268 3.33 -5.00 -6.30
CA ILE A 268 4.37 -4.63 -5.33
C ILE A 268 4.74 -5.84 -4.45
N ASP A 269 3.75 -6.60 -3.99
CA ASP A 269 3.97 -7.79 -3.14
C ASP A 269 4.76 -8.85 -3.89
N GLU A 270 4.48 -9.02 -5.19
CA GLU A 270 5.27 -9.91 -6.03
C GLU A 270 6.70 -9.42 -6.18
N ALA A 271 6.93 -8.11 -6.35
CA ALA A 271 8.28 -7.57 -6.39
C ALA A 271 9.06 -7.80 -5.08
N ASP A 272 8.36 -7.74 -3.95
CA ASP A 272 8.91 -8.04 -2.63
C ASP A 272 9.32 -9.50 -2.50
N ARG A 273 8.48 -10.45 -2.93
CA ARG A 273 8.79 -11.89 -2.90
C ARG A 273 9.92 -12.26 -3.84
N VAL A 274 10.01 -11.64 -5.02
CA VAL A 274 11.11 -11.86 -5.97
C VAL A 274 12.42 -11.26 -5.44
N LEU A 275 12.37 -10.19 -4.64
CA LEU A 275 13.57 -9.64 -4.01
C LEU A 275 14.12 -10.60 -2.95
N GLU A 276 13.24 -11.25 -2.19
CA GLU A 276 13.59 -12.27 -1.20
C GLU A 276 14.14 -13.55 -1.82
N ASP A 277 13.45 -14.05 -2.83
CA ASP A 277 13.86 -15.23 -3.55
C ASP A 277 13.82 -14.96 -5.07
N PRO A 278 14.95 -14.48 -5.64
CA PRO A 278 15.07 -14.27 -7.07
C PRO A 278 14.87 -15.53 -7.92
N ALA A 279 14.90 -16.74 -7.32
CA ALA A 279 14.64 -17.99 -8.03
C ALA A 279 13.17 -18.20 -8.39
N ARG A 280 12.23 -17.53 -7.69
CA ARG A 280 10.79 -17.60 -8.00
C ARG A 280 10.46 -17.04 -9.38
N ALA A 281 11.18 -16.00 -9.80
CA ALA A 281 11.04 -15.40 -11.13
C ALA A 281 12.40 -15.00 -11.70
N PRO A 282 13.20 -15.94 -12.22
CA PRO A 282 14.57 -15.66 -12.65
C PRO A 282 14.71 -14.65 -13.78
N HIS A 283 13.63 -14.42 -14.53
CA HIS A 283 13.49 -13.46 -15.62
C HIS A 283 13.00 -12.07 -15.16
N HIS A 284 12.69 -11.90 -13.87
CA HIS A 284 12.15 -10.67 -13.30
C HIS A 284 13.22 -9.96 -12.45
N PHE A 285 13.63 -8.79 -12.90
CA PHE A 285 14.46 -7.86 -12.13
C PHE A 285 13.59 -7.05 -11.18
N VAL A 286 13.99 -6.94 -9.92
CA VAL A 286 13.30 -6.10 -8.94
C VAL A 286 14.27 -5.18 -8.23
N PHE A 287 13.86 -3.93 -8.09
CA PHE A 287 14.54 -2.94 -7.27
C PHE A 287 13.52 -2.34 -6.31
N VAL A 288 13.64 -2.65 -5.02
CA VAL A 288 12.71 -2.19 -3.98
C VAL A 288 13.46 -1.39 -2.94
N ARG A 289 12.98 -0.17 -2.66
CA ARG A 289 13.49 0.72 -1.62
C ARG A 289 12.34 1.24 -0.78
N LYS A 290 12.16 0.61 0.38
CA LYS A 290 11.12 0.92 1.38
C LYS A 290 11.79 0.97 2.73
N THR A 291 11.54 2.02 3.52
CA THR A 291 11.95 1.95 4.93
C THR A 291 11.02 1.01 5.69
N PRO A 292 11.52 0.29 6.70
CA PRO A 292 10.69 -0.63 7.46
C PRO A 292 9.75 0.13 8.39
N ARG A 293 8.57 -0.45 8.60
CA ARG A 293 7.54 0.02 9.52
C ARG A 293 7.34 -0.96 10.68
N THR A 294 7.62 -2.25 10.48
CA THR A 294 7.52 -3.30 11.51
C THR A 294 8.88 -3.95 11.77
N VAL A 295 9.00 -4.61 12.92
CA VAL A 295 10.20 -5.39 13.28
C VAL A 295 10.49 -6.43 12.20
N ASP A 296 9.46 -7.15 11.73
CA ASP A 296 9.61 -8.16 10.67
C ASP A 296 10.17 -7.58 9.36
N GLU A 297 9.70 -6.40 8.95
CA GLU A 297 10.19 -5.72 7.73
C GLU A 297 11.66 -5.28 7.90
N LEU A 298 12.03 -4.86 9.10
CA LEU A 298 13.37 -4.45 9.42
C LEU A 298 14.32 -5.67 9.46
N GLU A 299 13.93 -6.75 10.12
CA GLU A 299 14.63 -8.06 10.10
C GLU A 299 14.77 -8.64 8.69
N ARG A 300 13.72 -8.52 7.89
CA ARG A 300 13.75 -8.85 6.47
C ARG A 300 14.83 -8.06 5.74
N LEU A 301 14.94 -6.74 5.92
CA LEU A 301 15.97 -5.93 5.26
C LEU A 301 17.39 -6.38 5.63
N TRP A 302 17.66 -6.70 6.90
CA TRP A 302 18.98 -7.21 7.29
C TRP A 302 19.29 -8.58 6.69
N ARG A 303 18.29 -9.47 6.55
CA ARG A 303 18.45 -10.75 5.85
C ARG A 303 18.70 -10.58 4.35
N LEU A 304 18.10 -9.58 3.71
CA LEU A 304 18.28 -9.30 2.28
C LEU A 304 19.64 -8.66 1.97
N PHE A 305 20.18 -7.89 2.91
CA PHE A 305 21.43 -7.14 2.73
C PHE A 305 22.45 -7.44 3.84
N PRO A 306 22.83 -8.72 4.07
CA PRO A 306 23.69 -9.11 5.19
C PRO A 306 25.11 -8.55 5.07
N ALA A 307 25.54 -8.20 3.85
CA ALA A 307 26.83 -7.58 3.57
C ALA A 307 26.82 -6.05 3.75
N ARG A 308 25.74 -5.47 4.30
CA ARG A 308 25.56 -4.03 4.51
C ARG A 308 25.06 -3.76 5.96
N PRO A 309 25.81 -4.10 7.01
CA PRO A 309 25.40 -3.84 8.39
C PRO A 309 25.21 -2.34 8.68
N GLU A 310 25.80 -1.46 7.87
CA GLU A 310 25.70 -0.01 7.94
C GLU A 310 24.45 0.58 7.28
N LEU A 311 23.49 -0.24 6.85
CA LEU A 311 22.25 0.28 6.27
C LEU A 311 21.55 1.21 7.26
N PRO A 312 21.28 2.48 6.87
CA PRO A 312 20.57 3.40 7.73
C PRO A 312 19.07 3.04 7.65
N VAL A 313 18.65 2.08 8.47
CA VAL A 313 17.26 1.65 8.57
C VAL A 313 16.90 1.44 10.03
N SER A 314 15.78 2.02 10.46
CA SER A 314 15.15 1.82 11.75
C SER A 314 13.63 1.98 11.61
N LEU A 315 12.89 1.68 12.68
CA LEU A 315 11.42 1.85 12.69
C LEU A 315 10.98 3.31 12.84
N ASP A 316 11.90 4.19 13.22
CA ASP A 316 11.60 5.61 13.35
C ASP A 316 11.49 6.25 11.96
N ALA A 317 10.27 6.69 11.63
CA ALA A 317 9.94 7.39 10.40
C ALA A 317 10.65 8.75 10.28
N TRP A 318 11.05 9.31 11.41
CA TRP A 318 11.58 10.65 11.53
C TRP A 318 13.11 10.70 11.66
N ASP A 319 13.75 9.52 11.73
CA ASP A 319 15.20 9.39 11.66
C ASP A 319 15.66 9.75 10.25
N GLU A 320 16.29 10.91 10.14
CA GLU A 320 16.77 11.45 8.87
C GLU A 320 17.78 10.53 8.18
N ALA A 321 18.57 9.77 8.95
CA ALA A 321 19.53 8.83 8.38
C ALA A 321 18.80 7.81 7.49
N ASN A 322 17.60 7.38 7.91
CA ASN A 322 16.82 6.36 7.22
C ASN A 322 16.27 6.83 5.86
N TRP A 323 16.09 8.13 5.68
CA TRP A 323 15.42 8.67 4.50
C TRP A 323 16.20 8.39 3.21
N ALA A 324 17.53 8.28 3.30
CA ALA A 324 18.39 7.96 2.17
C ALA A 324 18.13 6.56 1.58
N TRP A 325 17.60 5.63 2.38
CA TRP A 325 17.28 4.28 1.90
C TRP A 325 16.13 4.30 0.90
N ALA A 326 14.99 4.88 1.27
CA ALA A 326 13.83 5.04 0.39
C ALA A 326 14.06 6.10 -0.71
N ASN A 327 15.02 7.00 -0.50
CA ASN A 327 15.36 8.08 -1.42
C ASN A 327 16.85 8.10 -1.81
N PRO A 328 17.30 7.21 -2.70
CA PRO A 328 18.71 7.18 -3.13
C PRO A 328 19.19 8.46 -3.83
N ALA A 329 18.29 9.34 -4.26
CA ALA A 329 18.61 10.65 -4.82
C ALA A 329 18.81 11.76 -3.76
N LEU A 330 18.58 11.47 -2.47
CA LEU A 330 18.64 12.45 -1.40
C LEU A 330 20.05 13.06 -1.30
N GLY A 331 20.12 14.39 -1.29
CA GLY A 331 21.37 15.14 -1.28
C GLY A 331 22.07 15.26 -2.64
N SER A 332 21.58 14.59 -3.70
CA SER A 332 22.05 14.83 -5.07
C SER A 332 21.10 15.77 -5.81
N PHE A 333 20.00 15.25 -6.33
CA PHE A 333 18.96 16.02 -7.03
C PHE A 333 17.59 15.97 -6.32
N LEU A 334 17.52 15.33 -5.14
CA LEU A 334 16.43 15.49 -4.19
C LEU A 334 16.91 16.30 -2.98
N SER A 335 16.23 17.41 -2.70
CA SER A 335 16.59 18.33 -1.60
C SER A 335 16.28 17.72 -0.23
N ILE A 336 17.30 17.67 0.63
CA ILE A 336 17.14 17.30 2.05
C ILE A 336 16.33 18.34 2.82
N THR A 337 16.51 19.63 2.53
CA THR A 337 15.79 20.72 3.21
C THR A 337 14.28 20.61 3.01
N SER A 338 13.85 20.43 1.75
CA SER A 338 12.42 20.24 1.44
C SER A 338 11.86 18.98 2.09
N LEU A 339 12.67 17.93 2.24
CA LEU A 339 12.22 16.70 2.90
C LEU A 339 12.05 16.88 4.41
N ARG A 340 12.93 17.66 5.06
CA ARG A 340 12.81 18.04 6.48
C ARG A 340 11.55 18.88 6.73
N GLU A 341 11.28 19.87 5.88
CA GLU A 341 10.07 20.69 5.96
C GLU A 341 8.80 19.83 5.86
N GLU A 342 8.73 18.94 4.86
CA GLU A 342 7.62 17.99 4.72
C GLU A 342 7.48 17.05 5.92
N ALA A 343 8.60 16.63 6.54
CA ALA A 343 8.58 15.79 7.74
C ALA A 343 8.03 16.56 8.97
N ASP A 344 8.43 17.83 9.16
CA ASP A 344 7.96 18.66 10.26
C ASP A 344 6.47 19.00 10.17
N GLU A 345 5.95 19.17 8.95
CA GLU A 345 4.50 19.29 8.68
C GLU A 345 3.78 17.97 8.96
N ALA A 346 4.35 16.86 8.49
CA ALA A 346 3.80 15.52 8.66
C ALA A 346 3.68 15.10 10.13
N ARG A 347 4.65 15.46 10.98
CA ARG A 347 4.61 15.21 12.44
C ARG A 347 3.40 15.83 13.13
N LYS A 348 2.82 16.89 12.55
CA LYS A 348 1.72 17.67 13.15
C LYS A 348 0.34 17.28 12.62
N SER A 349 0.27 16.41 11.60
CA SER A 349 -0.99 16.07 10.92
C SER A 349 -1.02 14.59 10.53
N PRO A 350 -1.96 13.79 11.06
CA PRO A 350 -2.07 12.37 10.71
C PRO A 350 -2.25 12.10 9.21
N ALA A 351 -2.94 13.00 8.50
CA ALA A 351 -3.11 12.88 7.04
C ALA A 351 -1.81 13.17 6.29
N ALA A 352 -1.04 14.17 6.74
CA ALA A 352 0.26 14.49 6.16
C ALA A 352 1.30 13.41 6.51
N GLU A 353 1.24 12.81 7.71
CA GLU A 353 2.05 11.64 8.08
C GLU A 353 1.83 10.46 7.13
N ALA A 354 0.58 10.12 6.83
CA ALA A 354 0.28 9.07 5.87
C ALA A 354 0.89 9.38 4.49
N GLY A 355 0.75 10.62 4.01
CA GLY A 355 1.36 11.05 2.75
C GLY A 355 2.89 10.99 2.76
N PHE A 356 3.53 11.42 3.84
CA PHE A 356 4.98 11.38 4.01
C PHE A 356 5.48 9.92 4.03
N ARG A 357 4.86 9.07 4.84
CA ARG A 357 5.18 7.63 4.90
C ARG A 357 5.02 6.95 3.54
N GLN A 358 3.93 7.20 2.82
CA GLN A 358 3.72 6.61 1.50
C GLN A 358 4.75 7.11 0.47
N PHE A 359 4.88 8.43 0.33
CA PHE A 359 5.57 8.99 -0.84
C PHE A 359 7.04 9.26 -0.61
N ARG A 360 7.48 9.43 0.64
CA ARG A 360 8.87 9.69 1.01
C ARG A 360 9.56 8.49 1.61
N LEU A 361 8.89 7.78 2.51
CA LEU A 361 9.45 6.56 3.12
C LEU A 361 9.12 5.30 2.32
N ASN A 362 8.22 5.42 1.34
CA ASN A 362 7.77 4.33 0.50
C ASN A 362 7.19 3.16 1.32
N GLN A 363 6.49 3.49 2.40
CA GLN A 363 5.83 2.57 3.31
C GLN A 363 4.38 2.33 2.92
N ARG A 364 3.89 1.11 3.16
CA ARG A 364 2.47 0.81 2.98
C ARG A 364 1.69 1.40 4.14
N VAL A 365 0.86 2.38 3.83
CA VAL A 365 -0.01 3.07 4.78
C VAL A 365 -1.45 2.78 4.43
N SER A 366 -2.02 1.77 5.07
CA SER A 366 -3.44 1.50 4.96
C SER A 366 -4.25 2.75 5.35
N GLN A 367 -5.15 3.21 4.46
CA GLN A 367 -6.13 4.28 4.76
C GLN A 367 -7.25 3.82 5.67
N VAL A 368 -7.12 2.67 6.32
CA VAL A 368 -8.12 2.25 7.28
C VAL A 368 -7.91 3.09 8.53
N THR A 369 -8.79 4.07 8.67
CA THR A 369 -8.87 4.94 9.83
C THR A 369 -9.71 4.21 10.86
N ARG A 370 -9.23 4.15 12.10
CA ARG A 370 -10.08 3.85 13.25
C ARG A 370 -11.36 4.68 13.11
N TRP A 371 -12.50 4.00 13.16
CA TRP A 371 -13.77 4.66 12.85
C TRP A 371 -14.24 5.50 14.02
N ILE A 372 -14.15 4.97 15.24
CA ILE A 372 -14.61 5.59 16.47
C ILE A 372 -13.41 6.26 17.17
N PRO A 373 -13.41 7.60 17.32
CA PRO A 373 -12.46 8.27 18.21
C PRO A 373 -12.73 7.88 19.67
N MET A 374 -11.72 7.35 20.36
CA MET A 374 -11.91 6.81 21.71
C MET A 374 -12.18 7.87 22.77
N ASP A 375 -11.80 9.12 22.54
CA ASP A 375 -12.20 10.26 23.36
C ASP A 375 -13.72 10.46 23.34
N LEU A 376 -14.36 10.38 22.18
CA LEU A 376 -15.81 10.46 22.04
C LEU A 376 -16.52 9.24 22.64
N TRP A 377 -15.99 8.03 22.39
CA TRP A 377 -16.52 6.82 23.02
C TRP A 377 -16.46 6.92 24.54
N ASN A 378 -15.27 7.19 25.11
CA ASN A 378 -15.08 7.24 26.55
C ASN A 378 -15.93 8.34 27.21
N ALA A 379 -16.19 9.47 26.53
CA ALA A 379 -17.10 10.49 27.01
C ALA A 379 -18.54 9.97 27.20
N CYS A 380 -18.95 8.94 26.46
CA CYS A 380 -20.25 8.28 26.55
C CYS A 380 -20.33 7.15 27.58
N THR A 381 -19.34 7.05 28.48
CA THR A 381 -19.38 6.11 29.60
C THR A 381 -20.58 6.40 30.52
N ARG A 382 -20.88 7.68 30.75
CA ARG A 382 -21.78 8.20 31.79
C ARG A 382 -21.39 7.76 33.20
N GLU A 383 -21.57 6.48 33.50
CA GLU A 383 -21.26 5.84 34.77
C GLU A 383 -20.57 4.50 34.49
N ILE A 384 -19.59 4.11 35.30
CA ILE A 384 -18.88 2.83 35.12
C ILE A 384 -19.66 1.75 35.87
N ALA A 385 -20.31 0.85 35.12
CA ALA A 385 -20.99 -0.28 35.71
C ALA A 385 -19.98 -1.32 36.19
N PRO A 386 -20.14 -1.87 37.41
CA PRO A 386 -19.27 -2.94 37.91
C PRO A 386 -19.52 -4.28 37.21
N THR A 387 -20.76 -4.55 36.79
CA THR A 387 -21.17 -5.81 36.15
C THR A 387 -22.30 -5.55 35.14
N PRO A 388 -22.55 -6.47 34.18
CA PRO A 388 -23.69 -6.34 33.27
C PRO A 388 -25.05 -6.37 34.00
N ASP A 389 -25.16 -7.11 35.11
CA ASP A 389 -26.40 -7.18 35.90
C ASP A 389 -26.77 -5.85 36.56
N TRP A 390 -25.75 -5.05 36.93
CA TRP A 390 -25.96 -3.71 37.44
C TRP A 390 -26.64 -2.82 36.38
N VAL A 391 -26.30 -2.96 35.11
CA VAL A 391 -26.94 -2.23 33.99
C VAL A 391 -28.34 -2.79 33.75
N ARG A 392 -28.45 -4.12 33.67
CA ARG A 392 -29.72 -4.85 33.46
C ARG A 392 -30.79 -4.44 34.48
N SER A 393 -30.43 -4.33 35.75
CA SER A 393 -31.37 -3.94 36.82
C SER A 393 -31.95 -2.54 36.65
N ARG A 394 -31.17 -1.59 36.13
CA ARG A 394 -31.58 -0.19 35.89
C ARG A 394 -32.48 -0.04 34.67
N LEU A 395 -32.27 -0.88 33.67
CA LEU A 395 -32.99 -0.82 32.40
C LEU A 395 -34.21 -1.76 32.37
N LYS A 396 -34.44 -2.56 33.42
CA LYS A 396 -35.48 -3.59 33.48
C LYS A 396 -36.87 -2.99 33.20
N GLY A 397 -37.67 -3.70 32.40
CA GLY A 397 -39.03 -3.31 32.01
C GLY A 397 -39.12 -2.21 30.96
N GLN A 398 -37.99 -1.58 30.59
CA GLN A 398 -37.98 -0.55 29.56
C GLN A 398 -38.11 -1.14 28.16
N ARG A 399 -38.57 -0.29 27.23
CA ARG A 399 -38.63 -0.58 25.80
C ARG A 399 -37.23 -0.52 25.20
N CYS A 400 -36.91 -1.44 24.29
CA CYS A 400 -35.62 -1.46 23.60
C CYS A 400 -35.71 -2.11 22.22
N TRP A 401 -34.63 -1.94 21.43
CA TRP A 401 -34.41 -2.58 20.14
C TRP A 401 -33.15 -3.43 20.20
N GLY A 402 -33.23 -4.66 19.70
CA GLY A 402 -32.12 -5.59 19.67
C GLY A 402 -31.35 -5.53 18.35
N GLY A 403 -30.04 -5.70 18.41
CA GLY A 403 -29.20 -6.08 17.28
C GLY A 403 -28.46 -7.36 17.59
N LEU A 404 -28.45 -8.32 16.68
CA LEU A 404 -27.86 -9.65 16.85
C LEU A 404 -26.82 -9.91 15.75
N ASP A 405 -25.57 -10.12 16.15
CA ASP A 405 -24.47 -10.54 15.28
C ASP A 405 -24.02 -11.94 15.70
N LEU A 406 -24.16 -12.93 14.80
CA LEU A 406 -23.88 -14.34 15.10
C LEU A 406 -22.55 -14.78 14.52
N SER A 407 -21.82 -15.56 15.31
CA SER A 407 -20.69 -16.36 14.87
C SER A 407 -20.90 -17.83 15.22
N SER A 408 -20.03 -18.70 14.70
CA SER A 408 -20.06 -20.13 14.99
C SER A 408 -18.78 -20.65 15.67
N LYS A 409 -17.60 -20.12 15.32
CA LYS A 409 -16.30 -20.71 15.73
C LYS A 409 -15.22 -19.71 16.12
N LEU A 410 -15.04 -18.63 15.34
CA LEU A 410 -13.84 -17.79 15.42
C LEU A 410 -14.11 -16.37 15.94
N ASP A 411 -15.34 -15.91 15.94
CA ASP A 411 -15.71 -14.57 16.40
C ASP A 411 -16.72 -14.68 17.55
N LEU A 412 -16.99 -13.58 18.24
CA LEU A 412 -17.99 -13.58 19.30
C LEU A 412 -19.38 -13.50 18.68
N THR A 413 -20.36 -14.15 19.30
CA THR A 413 -21.75 -13.75 19.10
C THR A 413 -22.06 -12.59 20.03
N ALA A 414 -22.77 -11.58 19.53
CA ALA A 414 -23.16 -10.41 20.31
C ALA A 414 -24.63 -10.07 20.13
N LEU A 415 -25.29 -9.72 21.24
CA LEU A 415 -26.63 -9.12 21.26
C LEU A 415 -26.55 -7.77 21.97
N THR A 416 -26.99 -6.71 21.31
CA THR A 416 -27.09 -5.37 21.90
C THR A 416 -28.54 -4.97 22.04
N LEU A 417 -28.97 -4.63 23.25
CA LEU A 417 -30.24 -3.97 23.51
C LEU A 417 -29.99 -2.46 23.62
N LEU A 418 -30.55 -1.71 22.67
CA LEU A 418 -30.50 -0.25 22.61
C LEU A 418 -31.82 0.34 23.13
N PHE A 419 -31.74 1.25 24.09
CA PHE A 419 -32.87 1.87 24.76
C PHE A 419 -33.13 3.29 24.20
N PRO A 420 -34.37 3.83 24.30
CA PRO A 420 -34.74 5.13 23.76
C PRO A 420 -33.88 6.31 24.25
N ASP A 421 -33.38 6.24 25.47
CA ASP A 421 -32.51 7.25 26.10
C ASP A 421 -31.04 7.15 25.64
N GLY A 422 -30.73 6.23 24.73
CA GLY A 422 -29.39 5.97 24.22
C GLY A 422 -28.60 4.95 25.04
N SER A 423 -29.16 4.43 26.13
CA SER A 423 -28.52 3.39 26.93
C SER A 423 -28.34 2.11 26.11
N ALA A 424 -27.20 1.45 26.26
CA ALA A 424 -26.88 0.22 25.55
C ALA A 424 -26.42 -0.88 26.53
N LEU A 425 -26.99 -2.07 26.35
CA LEU A 425 -26.66 -3.28 27.10
C LEU A 425 -26.22 -4.37 26.12
N TRP A 426 -25.06 -4.97 26.35
CA TRP A 426 -24.55 -6.08 25.53
C TRP A 426 -24.62 -7.40 26.27
N ARG A 427 -24.83 -8.46 25.51
CA ARG A 427 -24.42 -9.83 25.83
C ARG A 427 -23.41 -10.30 24.79
N PHE A 428 -22.42 -11.03 25.27
CA PHE A 428 -21.37 -11.63 24.45
C PHE A 428 -21.28 -13.11 24.76
N TRP A 429 -21.20 -13.93 23.70
CA TRP A 429 -20.97 -15.37 23.81
C TRP A 429 -19.75 -15.78 22.99
N VAL A 430 -18.98 -16.72 23.53
CA VAL A 430 -17.75 -17.21 22.90
C VAL A 430 -17.59 -18.72 23.16
N PRO A 431 -17.15 -19.53 22.17
CA PRO A 431 -16.76 -20.91 22.45
C PRO A 431 -15.47 -20.95 23.28
N GLU A 432 -15.38 -21.88 24.23
CA GLU A 432 -14.20 -22.04 25.10
C GLU A 432 -12.90 -22.22 24.29
N SER A 433 -12.97 -22.86 23.12
CA SER A 433 -11.82 -23.15 22.26
C SER A 433 -11.02 -21.92 21.79
N ILE A 434 -11.64 -20.73 21.76
CA ILE A 434 -11.02 -19.48 21.29
C ILE A 434 -10.52 -18.60 22.45
N THR A 435 -10.99 -18.84 23.68
CA THR A 435 -10.57 -18.07 24.86
C THR A 435 -9.05 -17.98 25.03
N PRO A 436 -8.24 -19.04 24.83
CA PRO A 436 -6.77 -18.93 24.94
C PRO A 436 -6.16 -17.91 23.98
N VAL A 437 -6.66 -17.88 22.73
CA VAL A 437 -6.21 -16.94 21.69
C VAL A 437 -6.57 -15.51 22.08
N LEU A 438 -7.81 -15.28 22.52
CA LEU A 438 -8.26 -13.95 22.92
C LEU A 438 -7.59 -13.45 24.19
N LYS A 439 -7.27 -14.35 25.13
CA LYS A 439 -6.48 -14.04 26.33
C LYS A 439 -5.10 -13.50 25.97
N GLU A 440 -4.39 -14.16 25.06
CA GLU A 440 -3.08 -13.71 24.58
C GLU A 440 -3.18 -12.32 23.93
N HIS A 441 -4.13 -12.14 23.01
CA HIS A 441 -4.28 -10.90 22.25
C HIS A 441 -4.82 -9.71 23.08
N THR A 442 -5.41 -9.95 24.25
CA THR A 442 -5.90 -8.91 25.16
C THR A 442 -5.02 -8.72 26.39
N ASN A 443 -3.84 -9.35 26.43
CA ASN A 443 -2.91 -9.29 27.55
C ASN A 443 -3.56 -9.71 28.88
N GLY A 444 -4.39 -10.75 28.85
CA GLY A 444 -5.09 -11.31 30.01
C GLY A 444 -6.46 -10.71 30.32
N ALA A 445 -6.79 -9.52 29.80
CA ALA A 445 -8.04 -8.83 30.15
C ALA A 445 -9.31 -9.62 29.79
N PHE A 446 -9.26 -10.45 28.73
CA PHE A 446 -10.41 -11.26 28.32
C PHE A 446 -10.89 -12.23 29.42
N GLU A 447 -9.96 -12.82 30.17
CA GLU A 447 -10.28 -13.75 31.26
C GLU A 447 -10.97 -13.04 32.44
N GLU A 448 -10.59 -11.80 32.71
CA GLU A 448 -11.27 -10.95 33.70
C GLU A 448 -12.70 -10.63 33.25
N TRP A 449 -12.91 -10.35 31.96
CA TRP A 449 -14.25 -10.06 31.43
C TRP A 449 -15.19 -11.26 31.50
N VAL A 450 -14.67 -12.48 31.30
CA VAL A 450 -15.42 -13.71 31.54
C VAL A 450 -15.78 -13.84 33.02
N LYS A 451 -14.80 -13.68 33.91
CA LYS A 451 -14.99 -13.79 35.37
C LYS A 451 -16.01 -12.77 35.91
N ASP A 452 -15.98 -11.56 35.39
CA ASP A 452 -16.88 -10.47 35.77
C ASP A 452 -18.27 -10.58 35.10
N GLY A 453 -18.47 -11.59 34.25
CA GLY A 453 -19.74 -11.91 33.60
C GLY A 453 -20.05 -11.07 32.35
N TRP A 454 -19.11 -10.23 31.89
CA TRP A 454 -19.27 -9.46 30.64
C TRP A 454 -19.30 -10.35 29.39
N ILE A 455 -18.69 -11.53 29.47
CA ILE A 455 -18.67 -12.54 28.41
C ILE A 455 -19.15 -13.87 28.99
N THR A 456 -20.03 -14.55 28.27
CA THR A 456 -20.49 -15.90 28.59
C THR A 456 -19.73 -16.90 27.72
N GLU A 457 -18.99 -17.81 28.34
CA GLU A 457 -18.37 -18.93 27.62
C GLU A 457 -19.39 -20.05 27.40
N THR A 458 -19.34 -20.67 26.22
CA THR A 458 -20.11 -21.87 25.88
C THR A 458 -19.15 -23.04 25.68
N GLU A 459 -19.53 -24.23 26.17
CA GLU A 459 -18.70 -25.42 26.12
C GLU A 459 -18.42 -25.88 24.68
N GLY A 460 -17.16 -26.28 24.41
CA GLY A 460 -16.75 -26.87 23.14
C GLY A 460 -16.20 -25.91 22.08
N ASP A 461 -16.09 -26.41 20.85
CA ASP A 461 -15.41 -25.73 19.72
C ASP A 461 -16.33 -24.84 18.86
N THR A 462 -17.62 -24.80 19.21
CA THR A 462 -18.64 -24.01 18.52
C THR A 462 -19.58 -23.36 19.52
N ILE A 463 -20.14 -22.22 19.15
CA ILE A 463 -21.14 -21.54 19.99
C ILE A 463 -22.38 -22.42 20.15
N ASP A 464 -22.79 -22.62 21.40
CA ASP A 464 -24.06 -23.24 21.74
C ASP A 464 -25.21 -22.25 21.51
N TYR A 465 -25.96 -22.46 20.44
CA TYR A 465 -27.09 -21.59 20.10
C TYR A 465 -28.29 -21.75 21.05
N ASP A 466 -28.47 -22.90 21.71
CA ASP A 466 -29.56 -23.07 22.68
C ASP A 466 -29.40 -22.12 23.86
N ARG A 467 -28.14 -21.92 24.31
CA ARG A 467 -27.83 -20.92 25.33
C ARG A 467 -28.23 -19.50 24.90
N ILE A 468 -27.98 -19.14 23.64
CA ILE A 468 -28.37 -17.83 23.10
C ILE A 468 -29.89 -17.69 23.09
N TYR A 469 -30.63 -18.74 22.70
CA TYR A 469 -32.09 -18.71 22.68
C TYR A 469 -32.68 -18.51 24.07
N ASP A 470 -32.16 -19.22 25.08
CA ASP A 470 -32.59 -19.10 26.46
C ASP A 470 -32.32 -17.69 27.02
N ASP A 471 -31.15 -17.14 26.73
CA ASP A 471 -30.78 -15.79 27.14
C ASP A 471 -31.64 -14.71 26.46
N VAL A 472 -31.95 -14.86 25.16
CA VAL A 472 -32.85 -13.97 24.42
C VAL A 472 -34.27 -14.05 24.99
N GLU A 473 -34.76 -15.23 25.34
CA GLU A 473 -36.07 -15.40 25.98
C GLU A 473 -36.10 -14.76 27.38
N ALA A 474 -35.04 -14.93 28.17
CA ALA A 474 -34.91 -14.29 29.47
C ALA A 474 -34.88 -12.76 29.36
N ASP A 475 -34.17 -12.23 28.37
CA ASP A 475 -34.13 -10.79 28.08
C ASP A 475 -35.51 -10.30 27.61
N HIS A 476 -36.23 -11.06 26.79
CA HIS A 476 -37.59 -10.70 26.37
C HIS A 476 -38.60 -10.68 27.52
N LYS A 477 -38.41 -11.54 28.54
CA LYS A 477 -39.20 -11.48 29.79
C LYS A 477 -38.82 -10.27 30.65
N ALA A 478 -37.55 -9.85 30.62
CA ALA A 478 -37.05 -8.74 31.43
C ALA A 478 -37.29 -7.36 30.81
N PHE A 479 -37.36 -7.26 29.48
CA PHE A 479 -37.42 -6.01 28.71
C PHE A 479 -38.51 -6.04 27.63
N LYS A 480 -39.05 -4.88 27.28
CA LYS A 480 -40.03 -4.74 26.19
C LYS A 480 -39.31 -4.61 24.85
N ILE A 481 -38.71 -5.71 24.39
CA ILE A 481 -38.00 -5.78 23.11
C ILE A 481 -39.00 -5.62 21.95
N VAL A 482 -38.81 -4.58 21.13
CA VAL A 482 -39.72 -4.26 20.01
C VAL A 482 -39.45 -5.15 18.80
N ASN A 483 -38.16 -5.27 18.46
CA ASN A 483 -37.66 -6.09 17.37
C ASN A 483 -36.19 -6.42 17.63
N ILE A 484 -35.69 -7.45 16.94
CA ILE A 484 -34.26 -7.75 16.86
C ILE A 484 -33.85 -7.71 15.40
N THR A 485 -32.91 -6.84 15.07
CA THR A 485 -32.29 -6.78 13.74
C THR A 485 -31.10 -7.71 13.68
N TYR A 486 -30.96 -8.45 12.60
CA TYR A 486 -29.90 -9.45 12.43
C TYR A 486 -29.34 -9.42 11.00
N ASP A 487 -28.11 -9.91 10.80
CA ASP A 487 -27.53 -10.02 9.46
C ASP A 487 -28.15 -11.22 8.70
N LYS A 488 -28.43 -11.07 7.40
CA LYS A 488 -28.93 -12.15 6.52
C LYS A 488 -28.15 -13.48 6.63
N TRP A 489 -26.86 -13.44 7.00
CA TRP A 489 -26.02 -14.62 7.15
C TRP A 489 -26.18 -15.34 8.49
N CYS A 490 -26.91 -14.78 9.45
CA CYS A 490 -27.24 -15.39 10.76
C CYS A 490 -28.00 -16.73 10.66
N GLY A 491 -28.43 -17.13 9.46
CA GLY A 491 -29.06 -18.42 9.21
C GLY A 491 -30.55 -18.43 9.58
N GLU A 492 -31.36 -18.86 8.63
CA GLU A 492 -32.81 -19.01 8.80
C GLU A 492 -33.23 -19.87 10.02
N PRO A 493 -32.51 -20.95 10.40
CA PRO A 493 -32.89 -21.76 11.58
C PRO A 493 -32.87 -20.99 12.90
N VAL A 494 -31.85 -20.15 13.13
CA VAL A 494 -31.72 -19.35 14.36
C VAL A 494 -32.89 -18.38 14.50
N ARG A 495 -33.24 -17.72 13.39
CA ARG A 495 -34.39 -16.81 13.33
C ARG A 495 -35.69 -17.53 13.69
N GLN A 496 -35.93 -18.69 13.10
CA GLN A 496 -37.16 -19.46 13.32
C GLN A 496 -37.31 -19.88 14.78
N GLU A 497 -36.22 -20.33 15.41
CA GLU A 497 -36.26 -20.78 16.81
C GLU A 497 -36.49 -19.60 17.78
N ILE A 498 -35.83 -18.46 17.58
CA ILE A 498 -36.09 -17.24 18.37
C ILE A 498 -37.56 -16.81 18.23
N VAL A 499 -38.10 -16.76 17.00
CA VAL A 499 -39.51 -16.40 16.76
C VAL A 499 -40.46 -17.39 17.41
N LYS A 500 -40.16 -18.69 17.36
CA LYS A 500 -40.98 -19.73 17.98
C LYS A 500 -41.02 -19.60 19.50
N ARG A 501 -39.88 -19.34 20.16
CA ARG A 501 -39.80 -19.21 21.62
C ARG A 501 -40.34 -17.86 22.13
N THR A 502 -40.09 -16.77 21.41
CA THR A 502 -40.34 -15.41 21.92
C THR A 502 -41.48 -14.66 21.22
N ARG A 503 -41.87 -15.09 20.01
CA ARG A 503 -42.77 -14.35 19.10
C ARG A 503 -42.27 -12.96 18.73
N LEU A 504 -40.97 -12.68 18.92
CA LEU A 504 -40.37 -11.40 18.57
C LEU A 504 -40.35 -11.16 17.06
N LYS A 505 -40.49 -9.89 16.67
CA LYS A 505 -40.28 -9.46 15.30
C LYS A 505 -38.79 -9.45 14.98
N MET A 506 -38.34 -10.34 14.10
CA MET A 506 -36.97 -10.38 13.60
C MET A 506 -36.86 -9.58 12.29
N LEU A 507 -35.95 -8.61 12.23
CA LEU A 507 -35.71 -7.76 11.05
C LEU A 507 -34.40 -8.14 10.35
N GLU A 508 -34.49 -8.58 9.09
CA GLU A 508 -33.29 -8.84 8.30
C GLU A 508 -32.59 -7.53 7.91
N SER A 509 -31.25 -7.55 7.95
CA SER A 509 -30.34 -6.51 7.47
C SER A 509 -29.06 -7.14 6.88
N ASN A 510 -28.07 -6.32 6.51
CA ASN A 510 -26.77 -6.82 6.06
C ASN A 510 -25.65 -5.78 6.23
N THR A 511 -24.39 -6.21 6.22
CA THR A 511 -23.22 -5.31 6.37
C THR A 511 -22.78 -4.59 5.07
N THR A 512 -23.66 -4.36 4.10
CA THR A 512 -23.30 -3.59 2.88
C THR A 512 -23.19 -2.10 3.17
N PHE A 513 -22.53 -1.36 2.27
CA PHE A 513 -22.38 0.09 2.38
C PHE A 513 -23.72 0.82 2.54
N ASP A 514 -24.71 0.49 1.71
CA ASP A 514 -26.00 1.20 1.71
C ASP A 514 -26.79 0.95 3.00
N ARG A 515 -26.67 -0.25 3.59
CA ARG A 515 -27.34 -0.60 4.86
C ARG A 515 -26.63 -0.07 6.09
N MET A 516 -25.30 -0.03 6.09
CA MET A 516 -24.52 0.37 7.27
C MET A 516 -24.29 1.88 7.35
N THR A 517 -24.35 2.61 6.23
CA THR A 517 -24.13 4.06 6.23
C THR A 517 -25.08 4.81 7.19
N PRO A 518 -26.42 4.58 7.18
CA PRO A 518 -27.32 5.27 8.11
C PRO A 518 -27.04 4.99 9.60
N PRO A 519 -26.98 3.74 10.09
CA PRO A 519 -26.74 3.49 11.52
C PRO A 519 -25.34 3.91 11.97
N MET A 520 -24.32 3.81 11.12
CA MET A 520 -22.99 4.36 11.43
C MET A 520 -23.05 5.88 11.56
N THR A 521 -23.78 6.56 10.67
CA THR A 521 -23.93 8.02 10.74
C THR A 521 -24.68 8.46 11.99
N ASP A 522 -25.77 7.77 12.36
CA ASP A 522 -26.52 8.08 13.58
C ASP A 522 -25.70 7.81 14.85
N LEU A 523 -24.99 6.67 14.93
CA LEU A 523 -24.12 6.39 16.08
C LEU A 523 -23.03 7.46 16.23
N MET A 524 -22.37 7.83 15.12
CA MET A 524 -21.35 8.89 15.15
C MET A 524 -21.93 10.25 15.54
N ARG A 525 -23.19 10.55 15.16
CA ARG A 525 -23.91 11.75 15.59
C ARG A 525 -24.14 11.73 17.10
N ARG A 526 -24.65 10.62 17.65
CA ARG A 526 -24.88 10.45 19.10
C ARG A 526 -23.59 10.60 19.92
N LEU A 527 -22.49 10.02 19.44
CA LEU A 527 -21.17 10.13 20.08
C LEU A 527 -20.62 11.56 20.09
N LYS A 528 -21.01 12.38 19.12
CA LYS A 528 -20.57 13.79 19.01
C LYS A 528 -21.47 14.77 19.77
N THR A 529 -22.66 14.35 20.20
CA THR A 529 -23.55 15.24 20.97
C THR A 529 -22.86 15.65 22.28
N GLN A 530 -22.75 16.96 22.48
CA GLN A 530 -22.05 17.52 23.65
C GLN A 530 -22.69 17.01 24.95
N GLY A 531 -21.85 16.61 25.91
CA GLY A 531 -22.28 16.06 27.19
C GLY A 531 -22.74 14.60 27.16
N ALA A 532 -22.56 13.89 26.03
CA ALA A 532 -22.87 12.46 25.90
C ALA A 532 -24.29 12.09 26.35
N THR A 533 -25.26 12.92 25.98
CA THR A 533 -26.65 12.78 26.42
C THR A 533 -27.45 11.78 25.59
N GLU A 534 -26.94 11.35 24.43
CA GLU A 534 -27.68 10.52 23.46
C GLU A 534 -27.17 9.09 23.33
N PHE A 535 -26.10 8.73 24.04
CA PHE A 535 -25.56 7.37 24.08
C PHE A 535 -24.89 7.09 25.42
N ALA A 536 -25.15 5.91 25.99
CA ALA A 536 -24.56 5.47 27.25
C ALA A 536 -24.20 3.99 27.20
N HIS A 537 -22.90 3.69 27.23
CA HIS A 537 -22.39 2.30 27.20
C HIS A 537 -21.96 1.77 28.57
N TYR A 538 -22.12 2.56 29.63
CA TYR A 538 -21.84 2.22 31.02
C TYR A 538 -20.45 1.62 31.31
N GLY A 539 -19.45 2.01 30.52
CA GLY A 539 -18.09 1.51 30.69
C GLY A 539 -17.88 0.04 30.32
N ASN A 540 -18.78 -0.61 29.57
CA ASN A 540 -18.62 -2.00 29.14
C ASN A 540 -17.22 -2.23 28.50
N PRO A 541 -16.35 -3.05 29.11
CA PRO A 541 -14.94 -3.14 28.71
C PRO A 541 -14.76 -3.87 27.38
N VAL A 542 -15.61 -4.85 27.09
CA VAL A 542 -15.60 -5.63 25.84
C VAL A 542 -16.03 -4.75 24.67
N ALA A 543 -17.13 -4.01 24.82
CA ALA A 543 -17.61 -3.08 23.81
C ALA A 543 -16.59 -1.96 23.55
N ARG A 544 -15.92 -1.46 24.59
CA ARG A 544 -14.85 -0.46 24.47
C ARG A 544 -13.65 -1.02 23.69
N TRP A 545 -13.23 -2.25 23.95
CA TRP A 545 -12.16 -2.91 23.19
C TRP A 545 -12.53 -3.08 21.71
N MET A 546 -13.76 -3.49 21.42
CA MET A 546 -14.25 -3.63 20.05
C MET A 546 -14.40 -2.27 19.33
N ALA A 547 -14.76 -1.21 20.05
CA ALA A 547 -14.77 0.16 19.53
C ALA A 547 -13.37 0.68 19.18
N ASP A 548 -12.33 0.28 19.93
CA ASP A 548 -10.93 0.63 19.61
C ASP A 548 -10.39 -0.15 18.39
N ASN A 549 -11.00 -1.29 18.09
CA ASN A 549 -10.66 -2.14 16.96
C ASN A 549 -11.37 -1.75 15.66
N VAL A 550 -12.59 -1.21 15.74
CA VAL A 550 -13.42 -1.02 14.54
C VAL A 550 -12.84 0.03 13.60
N GLU A 551 -12.77 -0.38 12.34
CA GLU A 551 -12.26 0.40 11.23
C GLU A 551 -13.41 0.66 10.25
N LYS A 552 -13.33 1.75 9.47
CA LYS A 552 -14.33 2.03 8.41
C LYS A 552 -13.73 1.82 7.03
N LYS A 553 -14.56 1.31 6.12
CA LYS A 553 -14.28 1.30 4.69
C LYS A 553 -15.29 2.18 3.97
N SER A 554 -14.82 2.89 2.96
CA SER A 554 -15.65 3.65 2.00
C SER A 554 -15.36 3.16 0.59
N PRO A 555 -16.36 3.12 -0.32
CA PRO A 555 -16.12 2.82 -1.71
C PRO A 555 -15.42 4.00 -2.39
N ARG A 556 -14.70 3.74 -3.49
CA ARG A 556 -13.84 4.75 -4.16
C ARG A 556 -14.65 5.87 -4.82
N ASP A 557 -15.83 5.52 -5.34
CA ASP A 557 -16.75 6.38 -6.06
C ASP A 557 -17.58 7.29 -5.13
N ASP A 558 -17.80 6.87 -3.88
CA ASP A 558 -18.62 7.62 -2.93
C ASP A 558 -18.07 7.53 -1.49
N PRO A 559 -17.20 8.47 -1.09
CA PRO A 559 -16.56 8.45 0.23
C PRO A 559 -17.53 8.72 1.39
N VAL A 560 -18.79 9.10 1.13
CA VAL A 560 -19.82 9.28 2.15
C VAL A 560 -20.36 7.94 2.63
N ARG A 561 -20.39 6.93 1.75
CA ARG A 561 -20.82 5.58 2.12
C ARG A 561 -19.79 4.88 2.99
N LEU A 562 -20.28 4.22 4.04
CA LEU A 562 -19.48 3.59 5.08
C LEU A 562 -19.95 2.15 5.32
N ARG A 563 -19.00 1.28 5.66
CA ARG A 563 -19.28 0.00 6.34
C ARG A 563 -18.24 -0.27 7.41
N PRO A 564 -18.59 -0.98 8.50
CA PRO A 564 -17.61 -1.41 9.48
C PRO A 564 -16.75 -2.53 8.89
N VAL A 565 -15.48 -2.56 9.23
CA VAL A 565 -14.54 -3.63 8.89
C VAL A 565 -13.62 -3.93 10.07
N LYS A 566 -13.27 -5.20 10.22
CA LYS A 566 -12.20 -5.64 11.11
C LYS A 566 -10.85 -5.24 10.48
N PRO A 567 -9.82 -4.86 11.25
CA PRO A 567 -8.52 -4.52 10.69
C PRO A 567 -7.87 -5.68 9.95
N ASP A 568 -7.44 -5.46 8.71
CA ASP A 568 -6.86 -6.50 7.83
C ASP A 568 -5.56 -7.13 8.38
N ARG A 569 -4.90 -6.45 9.32
CA ARG A 569 -3.56 -6.82 9.82
C ARG A 569 -3.55 -7.89 10.89
N ASP A 570 -4.71 -8.24 11.46
CA ASP A 570 -4.79 -9.20 12.55
C ASP A 570 -6.12 -9.97 12.48
N LYS A 571 -6.08 -11.13 11.79
CA LYS A 571 -7.26 -11.99 11.62
C LYS A 571 -7.62 -12.73 12.91
N SER A 572 -6.66 -12.99 13.80
CA SER A 572 -6.85 -13.85 14.98
C SER A 572 -7.22 -13.08 16.24
N GLY A 573 -6.70 -11.88 16.47
CA GLY A 573 -6.81 -11.19 17.77
C GLY A 573 -7.93 -10.17 17.93
N LYS A 574 -8.24 -9.39 16.90
CA LYS A 574 -9.20 -8.27 17.02
C LYS A 574 -10.65 -8.72 16.82
N ARG A 575 -11.60 -8.09 17.51
CA ARG A 575 -13.04 -8.35 17.33
C ARG A 575 -13.82 -7.04 17.23
N ILE A 576 -14.93 -7.07 16.51
CA ILE A 576 -15.82 -5.91 16.30
C ILE A 576 -17.31 -6.27 16.46
N ASP A 577 -17.62 -7.50 16.86
CA ASP A 577 -18.97 -8.09 16.81
C ASP A 577 -19.97 -7.29 17.64
N GLY A 578 -19.54 -6.78 18.81
CA GLY A 578 -20.35 -5.89 19.65
C GLY A 578 -20.66 -4.54 19.03
N VAL A 579 -19.78 -4.01 18.17
CA VAL A 579 -20.06 -2.78 17.42
C VAL A 579 -21.01 -3.06 16.26
N VAL A 580 -20.85 -4.19 15.56
CA VAL A 580 -21.76 -4.61 14.50
C VAL A 580 -23.17 -4.85 15.06
N SER A 581 -23.27 -5.57 16.16
CA SER A 581 -24.50 -5.78 16.92
C SER A 581 -25.15 -4.46 17.35
N LEU A 582 -24.39 -3.49 17.86
CA LEU A 582 -24.92 -2.15 18.17
C LEU A 582 -25.49 -1.46 16.92
N LEU A 583 -24.77 -1.50 15.79
CA LEU A 583 -25.23 -0.90 14.53
C LEU A 583 -26.54 -1.53 14.02
N LEU A 584 -26.70 -2.84 14.18
CA LEU A 584 -27.96 -3.53 13.87
C LEU A 584 -29.09 -3.07 14.81
N GLY A 585 -28.80 -2.86 16.10
CA GLY A 585 -29.76 -2.31 17.06
C GLY A 585 -30.19 -0.88 16.70
N VAL A 586 -29.25 -0.04 16.25
CA VAL A 586 -29.54 1.31 15.72
C VAL A 586 -30.41 1.23 14.46
N ASP A 587 -30.11 0.34 13.50
CA ASP A 587 -30.95 0.10 12.31
C ASP A 587 -32.38 -0.32 12.71
N GLY A 588 -32.50 -1.24 13.68
CA GLY A 588 -33.79 -1.70 14.21
C GLY A 588 -34.61 -0.59 14.88
N ALA A 589 -33.94 0.31 15.60
CA ALA A 589 -34.55 1.48 16.21
C ALA A 589 -35.04 2.48 15.15
N MET A 590 -34.21 2.78 14.15
CA MET A 590 -34.57 3.67 13.03
C MET A 590 -35.76 3.14 12.23
N ARG A 591 -35.85 1.82 12.03
CA ARG A 591 -36.96 1.14 11.35
C ARG A 591 -38.19 0.91 12.24
N GLY A 592 -38.02 1.03 13.55
CA GLY A 592 -38.98 0.63 14.59
C GLY A 592 -39.59 1.78 15.39
N MET A 593 -39.27 3.04 15.07
CA MET A 593 -40.00 4.19 15.62
C MET A 593 -41.41 4.22 15.03
N PRO A 594 -42.48 4.12 15.83
CA PRO A 594 -43.80 4.53 15.38
C PRO A 594 -43.73 6.03 15.10
N THR A 595 -44.39 6.48 14.03
CA THR A 595 -44.84 7.87 13.94
C THR A 595 -45.56 8.20 15.25
N PRO A 596 -45.27 9.32 15.94
CA PRO A 596 -45.94 9.66 17.19
C PRO A 596 -47.45 9.53 16.98
N SER A 597 -48.14 8.82 17.89
CA SER A 597 -49.58 8.70 17.77
C SER A 597 -50.18 10.11 17.88
N VAL A 598 -51.21 10.41 17.07
CA VAL A 598 -51.86 11.73 17.06
C VAL A 598 -52.30 12.14 18.47
N TYR A 599 -52.64 11.16 19.32
CA TYR A 599 -53.04 11.37 20.71
C TYR A 599 -51.90 11.87 21.61
N GLU A 600 -50.65 11.44 21.38
CA GLU A 600 -49.48 11.96 22.11
C GLU A 600 -49.07 13.36 21.63
N SER A 601 -49.28 13.66 20.33
CA SER A 601 -49.00 14.99 19.76
C SER A 601 -50.00 16.08 20.17
N GLN A 602 -51.14 15.72 20.74
CA GLN A 602 -52.22 16.63 21.15
C GLN A 602 -52.39 16.76 22.67
N GLY A 603 -51.47 16.22 23.47
CA GLY A 603 -51.41 16.50 24.91
C GLY A 603 -52.58 15.97 25.74
N MET A 604 -53.31 14.95 25.27
CA MET A 604 -54.31 14.28 26.11
C MET A 604 -53.66 13.08 26.80
N ALA A 605 -53.35 13.25 28.08
CA ALA A 605 -52.92 12.16 28.96
C ALA A 605 -54.09 11.19 29.20
N LEU A 606 -53.79 9.88 29.18
CA LEU A 606 -54.64 8.86 29.81
C LEU A 606 -54.42 8.88 31.33
#